data_AF-A0A8S3K6J8-F1
#
_entry.id   AF-A0A8S3K6J8-F1
#
_cell.length_a   1.000
_cell.length_b   1.000
_cell.length_c   1.000
_cell.angle_alpha   90.00
_cell.angle_beta   90.00
_cell.angle_gamma   90.00
#
_symmetry.space_group_name_H-M   'P 1'
#
loop_
_entity.id
_entity.type
_entity.pdbx_description
1 polymer ?
#
loop_
_entity_poly.entity_id
_entity_poly.type
_entity_poly.pdbx_seq_one_letter_code
_entity_poly.pdbx_strand_id
1 'polypeptide(L)'
;DYSQGVEFISVLLFLVGQIFVLSSFYQLGITGTFLGDYCGILMDAPVTTFPFNILNNPMYIGSTLSFFALALYYASPVGILLTIEVYLVYQIALLFEEPYTKWIYEQKNK
;
A
#
# COMPACT_ATOMS: atom_id res chain seq x y z
N ASP A 1 27.95 15.69 -3.79
CA ASP A 1 27.27 16.31 -2.64
C ASP A 1 26.27 15.29 -2.09
N TYR A 2 26.50 14.74 -0.89
CA TYR A 2 25.70 13.62 -0.37
C TYR A 2 24.22 14.01 -0.18
N SER A 3 23.94 15.28 0.13
CA SER A 3 22.57 15.81 0.26
C SER A 3 21.76 15.64 -1.03
N GLN A 4 22.34 15.99 -2.18
CA GLN A 4 21.68 15.90 -3.49
C GLN A 4 21.35 14.46 -3.87
N GLY A 5 22.22 13.50 -3.51
CA GLY A 5 21.96 12.07 -3.73
C GLY A 5 20.77 11.56 -2.93
N VAL A 6 20.68 11.95 -1.66
CA VAL A 6 19.55 11.57 -0.79
C VAL A 6 18.24 12.19 -1.26
N GLU A 7 18.25 13.46 -1.66
CA GLU A 7 17.08 14.14 -2.22
C GLU A 7 16.57 13.44 -3.48
N PHE A 8 17.45 13.10 -4.42
CA PHE A 8 17.09 12.38 -5.64
C PHE A 8 16.48 11.01 -5.35
N ILE A 9 17.10 10.23 -4.46
CA ILE A 9 16.58 8.92 -4.04
C ILE A 9 15.20 9.08 -3.39
N SER A 10 15.02 10.10 -2.55
CA SER A 10 13.74 10.38 -1.89
C SER A 10 12.64 10.66 -2.91
N VAL A 11 12.90 11.49 -3.91
CA VAL A 11 11.93 11.76 -4.99
C VAL A 11 11.59 10.49 -5.76
N LEU A 12 12.58 9.66 -6.10
CA LEU A 12 12.32 8.39 -6.78
C LEU A 12 11.46 7.44 -5.93
N LEU A 13 11.77 7.29 -4.64
CA LEU A 13 10.99 6.46 -3.72
C LEU A 13 9.55 6.97 -3.61
N PHE A 14 9.35 8.28 -3.53
CA PHE A 14 8.02 8.89 -3.50
C PHE A 14 7.24 8.58 -4.78
N LEU A 15 7.85 8.75 -5.96
CA LEU A 15 7.20 8.48 -7.24
C LEU A 15 6.81 7.00 -7.38
N VAL A 16 7.70 6.08 -6.99
CA VAL A 16 7.40 4.65 -6.97
C VAL A 16 6.25 4.34 -6.01
N GLY A 17 6.27 4.93 -4.81
CA GLY A 17 5.19 4.80 -3.83
C GLY A 17 3.83 5.26 -4.39
N GLN A 18 3.80 6.44 -5.01
CA GLN A 18 2.61 6.99 -5.64
C GLN A 18 2.12 6.13 -6.82
N ILE A 19 3.02 5.57 -7.64
CA ILE A 19 2.62 4.64 -8.71
C ILE A 19 1.88 3.45 -8.12
N PHE A 20 2.39 2.83 -7.05
CA PHE A 20 1.70 1.71 -6.41
C PHE A 20 0.36 2.13 -5.80
N VAL A 21 0.28 3.25 -5.07
CA VAL A 21 -0.98 3.73 -4.47
C VAL A 21 -2.04 4.01 -5.55
N LEU A 22 -1.70 4.83 -6.54
CA LEU A 22 -2.65 5.27 -7.55
C LEU A 22 -3.08 4.15 -8.48
N SER A 23 -2.17 3.26 -8.87
CA SER A 23 -2.54 2.09 -9.70
C SER A 23 -3.36 1.07 -8.91
N SER A 24 -3.10 0.89 -7.60
CA SER A 24 -3.95 0.05 -6.74
C SER A 24 -5.37 0.61 -6.66
N PHE A 25 -5.47 1.93 -6.39
CA PHE A 25 -6.75 2.61 -6.31
C PHE A 25 -7.52 2.55 -7.63
N TYR A 26 -6.82 2.69 -8.76
CA TYR A 26 -7.42 2.57 -10.08
C TYR A 26 -8.05 1.18 -10.32
N GLN A 27 -7.40 0.10 -9.87
CA GLN A 27 -7.93 -1.26 -10.03
C GLN A 27 -9.09 -1.56 -9.05
N LEU A 28 -8.96 -1.14 -7.79
CA LEU A 28 -9.93 -1.46 -6.74
C LEU A 28 -11.13 -0.51 -6.70
N GLY A 29 -10.97 0.72 -7.21
CA GLY A 29 -11.93 1.80 -7.03
C GLY A 29 -12.11 2.18 -5.55
N ILE A 30 -13.13 3.00 -5.29
CA ILE A 30 -13.43 3.48 -3.93
C ILE A 30 -13.83 2.32 -3.02
N THR A 31 -14.76 1.46 -3.46
CA THR A 31 -15.31 0.39 -2.64
C THR A 31 -14.28 -0.69 -2.33
N GLY A 32 -13.47 -1.12 -3.32
CA GLY A 32 -12.41 -2.09 -3.07
C GLY A 32 -11.28 -1.54 -2.21
N THR A 33 -11.02 -0.23 -2.26
CA THR A 33 -9.98 0.40 -1.43
C THR A 33 -10.40 0.56 0.03
N PHE A 34 -11.67 0.92 0.28
CA PHE A 34 -12.16 1.28 1.60
C PHE A 34 -13.04 0.17 2.21
N LEU A 35 -12.58 -1.09 2.13
CA LEU A 35 -13.18 -2.23 2.82
C LEU A 35 -14.67 -2.47 2.48
N GLY A 36 -15.07 -2.18 1.23
CA GLY A 36 -16.44 -2.36 0.75
C GLY A 36 -16.92 -3.81 0.82
N ASP A 37 -15.99 -4.77 0.83
CA ASP A 37 -16.23 -6.19 1.04
C ASP A 37 -16.79 -6.50 2.45
N TYR A 38 -16.42 -5.73 3.49
CA TYR A 38 -17.06 -5.80 4.82
C TYR A 38 -18.50 -5.27 4.80
N CYS A 39 -18.85 -4.45 3.80
CA CYS A 39 -20.21 -3.96 3.57
C CYS A 39 -20.99 -4.81 2.55
N GLY A 40 -20.45 -5.94 2.11
CA GLY A 40 -21.08 -6.84 1.13
C GLY A 40 -20.92 -6.40 -0.34
N ILE A 41 -20.12 -5.37 -0.62
CA ILE A 41 -19.78 -4.92 -1.97
C ILE A 41 -18.48 -5.62 -2.39
N LEU A 42 -18.61 -6.87 -2.84
CA LEU A 42 -17.48 -7.70 -3.26
C LEU A 42 -17.27 -7.64 -4.77
N MET A 43 -16.04 -7.46 -5.22
CA MET A 43 -15.69 -7.49 -6.64
C MET A 43 -15.92 -8.87 -7.26
N ASP A 44 -16.00 -8.93 -8.60
CA ASP A 44 -16.28 -10.18 -9.31
C ASP A 44 -15.20 -11.25 -9.07
N ALA A 45 -13.95 -10.85 -9.17
CA ALA A 45 -12.78 -11.67 -8.89
C ALA A 45 -11.68 -10.82 -8.24
N PRO A 46 -10.72 -11.45 -7.54
CA PRO A 46 -9.53 -10.75 -7.05
C PRO A 46 -8.75 -10.11 -8.21
N VAL A 47 -8.19 -8.92 -7.98
CA VAL A 47 -7.34 -8.25 -8.96
C VAL A 47 -5.98 -8.94 -9.02
N THR A 48 -5.58 -9.40 -10.20
CA THR A 48 -4.31 -10.09 -10.44
C THR A 48 -3.40 -9.37 -11.43
N THR A 49 -3.81 -8.19 -11.91
CA THR A 49 -3.04 -7.32 -12.81
C THR A 49 -2.21 -6.31 -12.02
N PHE A 50 -1.37 -5.53 -12.71
CA PHE A 50 -0.58 -4.49 -12.06
C PHE A 50 -1.44 -3.52 -11.25
N PRO A 51 -1.07 -3.21 -9.99
CA PRO A 51 0.19 -3.57 -9.31
C PRO A 51 0.18 -4.89 -8.50
N PHE A 52 -0.95 -5.59 -8.42
CA PHE A 52 -1.16 -6.79 -7.61
C PHE A 52 -0.43 -8.04 -8.12
N ASN A 53 0.04 -8.03 -9.37
CA ASN A 53 0.92 -9.09 -9.90
C ASN A 53 2.37 -8.98 -9.41
N ILE A 54 2.76 -7.87 -8.80
CA ILE A 54 4.13 -7.63 -8.30
C ILE A 54 4.19 -7.70 -6.77
N LEU A 55 3.17 -7.15 -6.10
CA LEU A 55 3.06 -7.10 -4.64
C LEU A 55 1.65 -7.55 -4.23
N ASN A 56 1.53 -8.24 -3.10
CA ASN A 56 0.21 -8.62 -2.56
C ASN A 56 -0.60 -7.39 -2.12
N ASN A 57 0.07 -6.44 -1.45
CA ASN A 57 -0.55 -5.28 -0.80
C ASN A 57 0.09 -3.96 -1.27
N PRO A 58 0.01 -3.66 -2.57
CA PRO A 58 0.77 -2.57 -3.19
C PRO A 58 0.45 -1.20 -2.60
N MET A 59 -0.80 -0.95 -2.17
CA MET A 59 -1.18 0.33 -1.55
C MET A 59 -0.50 0.56 -0.19
N TYR A 60 -0.40 -0.48 0.64
CA TYR A 60 0.27 -0.43 1.94
C TYR A 60 1.79 -0.20 1.79
N ILE A 61 2.41 -0.89 0.83
CA ILE A 61 3.83 -0.67 0.50
C ILE A 61 4.05 0.72 -0.09
N GLY A 62 3.20 1.13 -1.04
CA GLY A 62 3.31 2.42 -1.72
C GLY A 62 3.20 3.60 -0.76
N SER A 63 2.23 3.57 0.16
CA SER A 63 2.08 4.60 1.19
C SER A 63 3.26 4.63 2.17
N THR A 64 3.76 3.46 2.61
CA THR A 64 4.99 3.37 3.43
C THR A 64 6.17 4.02 2.72
N LEU A 65 6.37 3.75 1.43
CA LEU A 65 7.41 4.38 0.61
C LEU A 65 7.24 5.89 0.53
N SER A 66 6.01 6.39 0.37
CA SER A 66 5.73 7.83 0.36
C SER A 66 6.09 8.50 1.70
N PHE A 67 5.77 7.89 2.84
CA PHE A 67 6.16 8.41 4.15
C PHE A 67 7.68 8.38 4.35
N PHE A 68 8.31 7.26 4.01
CA PHE A 68 9.76 7.11 4.13
C PHE A 68 10.50 8.13 3.26
N ALA A 69 10.05 8.31 2.02
CA ALA A 69 10.61 9.26 1.08
C ALA A 69 10.55 10.69 1.63
N LEU A 70 9.41 11.12 2.18
CA LEU A 70 9.29 12.44 2.79
C LEU A 70 10.17 12.58 4.02
N ALA A 71 10.27 11.54 4.86
CA ALA A 71 11.15 11.54 6.02
C ALA A 71 12.63 11.73 5.63
N LEU A 72 13.07 11.06 4.56
CA LEU A 72 14.42 11.21 4.00
C LEU A 72 14.63 12.60 3.38
N TYR A 73 13.67 13.07 2.57
CA TYR A 73 13.77 14.37 1.88
C TYR A 73 13.93 15.53 2.88
N TYR A 74 13.22 15.48 4.00
CA TYR A 74 13.30 16.50 5.06
C TYR A 74 14.35 16.17 6.14
N ALA A 75 15.17 15.12 5.95
CA ALA A 75 16.16 14.64 6.91
C ALA A 75 15.60 14.53 8.34
N SER A 76 14.39 13.97 8.49
CA SER A 76 13.63 13.92 9.74
C SER A 76 13.73 12.56 10.42
N PRO A 77 14.46 12.42 11.56
CA PRO A 77 14.53 11.17 12.31
C PRO A 77 13.16 10.75 12.87
N VAL A 78 12.34 11.72 13.29
CA VAL A 78 10.98 11.47 13.78
C VAL A 78 10.10 10.92 12.64
N GLY A 79 10.26 11.44 11.42
CA GLY A 79 9.56 10.92 10.24
C GLY A 79 9.89 9.45 9.96
N ILE A 80 11.15 9.05 10.17
CA ILE A 80 11.57 7.63 10.03
C ILE A 80 10.89 6.76 11.09
N LEU A 81 10.86 7.19 12.34
CA LEU A 81 10.18 6.45 13.42
C LEU A 81 8.68 6.29 13.15
N LEU A 82 8.01 7.36 12.73
CA LEU A 82 6.59 7.33 12.34
C LEU A 82 6.35 6.42 11.13
N THR A 83 7.26 6.42 10.16
CA THR A 83 7.17 5.50 9.01
C THR A 83 7.22 4.04 9.45
N ILE A 84 8.12 3.71 10.39
CA ILE A 84 8.24 2.36 10.96
C ILE A 84 6.96 2.00 11.72
N GLU A 85 6.45 2.90 12.54
CA GLU A 85 5.19 2.69 13.28
C GLU A 85 4.02 2.40 12.34
N VAL A 86 3.85 3.22 11.29
CA VAL A 86 2.81 3.01 10.28
C VAL A 86 2.97 1.67 9.57
N TYR A 87 4.19 1.29 9.20
CA TYR A 87 4.46 -0.01 8.58
C TYR A 87 4.05 -1.16 9.50
N LEU A 88 4.36 -1.09 10.80
CA LEU A 88 3.95 -2.11 11.77
C LEU A 88 2.42 -2.19 11.89
N VAL A 89 1.73 -1.06 11.93
CA VAL A 89 0.26 -1.01 11.93
C VAL A 89 -0.30 -1.69 10.67
N TYR A 90 0.30 -1.45 9.50
CA TYR A 90 -0.09 -2.11 8.26
C TYR A 90 0.13 -3.63 8.32
N GLN A 91 1.27 -4.10 8.83
CA GLN A 91 1.50 -5.53 9.00
C GLN A 91 0.44 -6.17 9.91
N ILE A 92 0.08 -5.50 11.00
CA ILE A 92 -0.97 -5.98 11.91
C ILE A 92 -2.32 -6.03 11.19
N ALA A 93 -2.69 -5.00 10.43
CA ALA A 93 -3.94 -4.98 9.68
C ALA A 93 -4.04 -6.14 8.67
N LEU A 94 -2.95 -6.40 7.95
CA LEU A 94 -2.88 -7.47 6.94
C LEU A 94 -3.05 -8.88 7.54
N LEU A 95 -2.69 -9.09 8.80
CA LEU A 95 -2.96 -10.36 9.50
C LEU A 95 -4.46 -10.69 9.59
N PHE A 96 -5.33 -9.68 9.51
CA PHE A 96 -6.78 -9.84 9.55
C PHE A 96 -7.39 -9.74 8.15
N GLU A 97 -6.91 -8.80 7.33
CA GLU A 97 -7.46 -8.52 6.00
C GLU A 97 -7.20 -9.65 5.01
N GLU A 98 -5.98 -10.22 4.96
CA GLU A 98 -5.65 -11.25 3.97
C GLU A 98 -6.45 -12.54 4.18
N PRO A 99 -6.56 -13.09 5.42
CA PRO A 99 -7.38 -14.29 5.65
C PRO A 99 -8.87 -14.05 5.38
N TYR A 100 -9.38 -12.86 5.72
CA TYR A 100 -10.77 -12.49 5.47
C TYR A 100 -11.06 -12.42 3.98
N THR A 101 -10.23 -11.69 3.23
CA THR A 101 -10.33 -11.57 1.77
C THR A 101 -10.29 -12.94 1.09
N LYS A 102 -9.37 -13.81 1.50
CA LYS A 102 -9.30 -15.17 0.94
C LYS A 102 -10.58 -15.96 1.23
N TRP A 103 -11.05 -15.92 2.46
CA TRP A 103 -12.26 -16.63 2.87
C TRP A 103 -13.51 -16.17 2.10
N ILE A 104 -13.74 -14.86 1.93
CA ILE A 104 -14.92 -14.37 1.20
C ILE A 104 -14.92 -14.80 -0.27
N TYR A 105 -13.76 -14.79 -0.94
CA TYR A 105 -13.67 -15.24 -2.34
C TYR A 105 -13.82 -16.76 -2.46
N GLU A 106 -13.34 -17.54 -1.48
CA GLU A 106 -13.59 -18.99 -1.44
C GLU A 106 -15.08 -19.31 -1.27
N GLN A 107 -15.82 -18.53 -0.47
CA GLN A 107 -17.27 -18.75 -0.29
C GLN A 107 -18.07 -18.32 -1.52
N LYS A 108 -17.64 -17.29 -2.25
CA LYS A 108 -18.28 -16.86 -3.49
C LYS A 108 -18.17 -17.90 -4.61
N ASN A 109 -17.06 -18.64 -4.64
CA ASN A 109 -16.77 -19.64 -5.68
C ASN A 109 -17.33 -21.04 -5.37
N LYS A 110 -18.05 -21.22 -4.25
CA LYS A 110 -18.79 -22.44 -3.90
C LYS A 110 -20.24 -22.34 -4.34
#